data_AF-A0AAP8PPJ1-F1
#
_entry.id   AF-A0AAP8PPJ1-F1
#
_cell.length_a   1.000
_cell.length_b   1.000
_cell.length_c   1.000
_cell.angle_alpha   90.00
_cell.angle_beta   90.00
_cell.angle_gamma   90.00
#
_symmetry.space_group_name_H-M   'P 1'
#
loop_
_entity.id
_entity.type
_entity.pdbx_description
1 polymer ?
#
loop_
_entity_poly.entity_id
_entity_poly.type
_entity_poly.pdbx_seq_one_letter_code
_entity_poly.pdbx_strand_id
1 'polypeptide(L)'
;MSLPEIVIYAYAAIVIIFVIVWEVILKKSVVYTFIALFSAFIVSFLIKYFWINQSLKTAFWYTFGPLIPTIIVFVIIYLADKVYKNED
;
A
#
# COMPACT_ATOMS: atom_id res chain seq x y z
N MET A 1 0.06 -9.49 20.74
CA MET A 1 0.26 -9.40 19.28
C MET A 1 0.39 -10.81 18.76
N SER A 2 -0.45 -11.21 17.82
CA SER A 2 -0.45 -12.58 17.29
C SER A 2 0.69 -12.78 16.28
N LEU A 3 1.17 -14.01 16.11
CA LEU A 3 2.22 -14.31 15.11
C LEU A 3 1.86 -13.81 13.70
N PRO A 4 0.62 -13.98 13.19
CA PRO A 4 0.22 -13.44 11.89
C PRO A 4 0.34 -11.91 11.80
N GLU A 5 -0.01 -11.18 12.86
CA GLU A 5 0.16 -9.73 12.90
C GLU A 5 1.64 -9.35 12.78
N ILE A 6 2.51 -9.98 13.56
CA ILE A 6 3.96 -9.73 13.52
C ILE A 6 4.51 -9.95 12.11
N VAL A 7 4.07 -11.01 11.42
CA VAL A 7 4.46 -11.30 10.04
C VAL A 7 4.00 -10.20 9.07
N ILE A 8 2.77 -9.67 9.22
CA ILE A 8 2.27 -8.57 8.40
C ILE A 8 3.14 -7.32 8.58
N TYR A 9 3.45 -6.93 9.83
CA TYR A 9 4.26 -5.74 10.09
C TYR A 9 5.71 -5.91 9.65
N ALA A 10 6.31 -7.09 9.87
CA ALA A 10 7.66 -7.40 9.40
C ALA A 10 7.75 -7.34 7.88
N TYR A 11 6.78 -7.93 7.18
CA TYR A 11 6.72 -7.87 5.72
C TYR A 11 6.54 -6.42 5.21
N ALA A 12 5.65 -5.65 5.85
CA ALA A 12 5.46 -4.24 5.51
C ALA A 12 6.77 -3.43 5.70
N ALA A 13 7.52 -3.66 6.78
CA ALA A 13 8.81 -3.02 7.00
C ALA A 13 9.83 -3.37 5.90
N ILE A 14 9.90 -4.63 5.47
CA ILE A 14 10.77 -5.06 4.38
C ILE A 14 10.39 -4.37 3.06
N VAL A 15 9.09 -4.30 2.75
CA VAL A 15 8.61 -3.62 1.53
C VAL A 15 8.92 -2.13 1.56
N ILE A 16 8.77 -1.47 2.70
CA ILE A 16 9.13 -0.04 2.85
C ILE A 16 10.63 0.16 2.60
N ILE A 17 11.49 -0.67 3.21
CA ILE A 17 12.94 -0.62 2.98
C ILE A 17 13.25 -0.83 1.50
N PHE A 18 12.61 -1.81 0.86
CA PHE A 18 12.78 -2.05 -0.57
C PHE A 18 12.39 -0.83 -1.41
N VAL A 19 11.23 -0.23 -1.18
CA VAL A 19 10.77 0.96 -1.90
C VAL A 19 11.74 2.13 -1.72
N ILE A 20 12.20 2.38 -0.49
CA ILE A 20 13.17 3.45 -0.20
C ILE A 20 14.46 3.22 -0.98
N VAL A 21 15.04 2.01 -0.92
CA VAL A 21 16.26 1.68 -1.66
C VAL A 21 16.04 1.81 -3.17
N TRP A 22 14.91 1.34 -3.68
CA TRP A 22 14.65 1.28 -5.11
C TRP A 22 14.37 2.65 -5.75
N GLU A 23 13.55 3.48 -5.10
CA GLU A 23 13.21 4.82 -5.59
C GLU A 23 14.30 5.85 -5.26
N VAL A 24 14.76 5.89 -4.01
CA VAL A 24 15.64 6.97 -3.54
C VAL A 24 17.08 6.72 -3.92
N ILE A 25 17.57 5.49 -3.70
CA ILE A 25 18.99 5.17 -3.93
C ILE A 25 19.22 4.82 -5.40
N LEU A 26 18.37 3.97 -5.98
CA LEU A 26 18.58 3.46 -7.34
C LEU A 26 17.87 4.29 -8.42
N LYS A 27 17.00 5.24 -8.06
CA LYS A 27 16.20 6.06 -8.99
C LYS A 27 15.54 5.24 -10.10
N LYS A 28 15.02 4.07 -9.74
CA LYS A 28 14.42 3.12 -10.69
C LYS A 28 12.95 3.44 -10.93
N SER A 29 12.36 2.74 -11.89
CA SER A 29 10.99 3.00 -12.34
C SER A 29 9.96 2.79 -11.21
N VAL A 30 9.07 3.78 -11.08
CA VAL A 30 7.87 3.80 -10.22
C VAL A 30 7.00 2.54 -10.37
N VAL A 31 7.07 1.87 -11.52
CA VAL A 31 6.36 0.61 -11.77
C VAL A 31 6.75 -0.48 -10.77
N TYR A 32 8.03 -0.61 -10.41
CA TYR A 32 8.48 -1.63 -9.47
C TYR A 32 8.03 -1.33 -8.03
N THR A 33 7.95 -0.05 -7.67
CA THR A 33 7.40 0.40 -6.39
C THR A 33 5.91 0.12 -6.29
N PHE A 34 5.17 0.35 -7.37
CA PHE A 34 3.76 -0.02 -7.45
C PHE A 34 3.57 -1.54 -7.28
N ILE A 35 4.36 -2.36 -7.97
CA ILE A 35 4.32 -3.83 -7.84
C ILE A 35 4.64 -4.27 -6.41
N ALA A 36 5.67 -3.69 -5.78
CA ALA A 36 6.06 -4.01 -4.42
C ALA A 36 4.96 -3.66 -3.40
N LEU A 37 4.38 -2.46 -3.50
CA LEU A 37 3.27 -2.05 -2.64
C LEU A 37 2.04 -2.93 -2.87
N PHE A 38 1.68 -3.20 -4.12
CA PHE A 38 0.55 -4.08 -4.45
C PHE A 38 0.73 -5.49 -3.88
N SER A 39 1.95 -6.05 -3.97
CA SER A 39 2.27 -7.34 -3.37
C SER A 39 2.07 -7.34 -1.84
N ALA A 40 2.38 -6.22 -1.17
CA ALA A 40 2.19 -6.09 0.27
C ALA A 40 0.72 -6.11 0.69
N PHE A 41 -0.15 -5.49 -0.10
CA PHE A 41 -1.58 -5.58 0.12
C PHE A 41 -2.09 -7.01 -0.11
N ILE A 42 -1.64 -7.70 -1.16
CA ILE A 42 -2.04 -9.09 -1.41
C ILE A 42 -1.59 -10.00 -0.26
N VAL A 43 -0.33 -9.93 0.15
CA VAL A 43 0.21 -10.77 1.24
C VAL A 43 -0.55 -10.49 2.54
N SER A 44 -0.82 -9.22 2.86
CA SER A 44 -1.61 -8.85 4.04
C SER A 44 -3.04 -9.41 3.99
N PHE A 45 -3.67 -9.38 2.82
CA PHE A 45 -4.99 -9.96 2.62
C PHE A 45 -4.97 -11.48 2.81
N LEU A 46 -4.00 -12.18 2.20
CA LEU A 46 -3.84 -13.62 2.31
C LEU A 46 -3.62 -14.06 3.76
N ILE A 47 -2.78 -13.36 4.52
CA ILE A 47 -2.55 -13.66 5.94
C ILE A 47 -3.85 -13.45 6.74
N LYS A 48 -4.57 -12.35 6.52
CA LYS A 48 -5.84 -12.09 7.24
C LYS A 48 -6.92 -13.11 6.91
N TYR A 49 -7.05 -13.50 5.65
CA TYR A 49 -8.07 -14.44 5.21
C TYR A 49 -7.73 -15.89 5.58
N PHE A 50 -6.53 -16.37 5.25
CA PHE A 50 -6.15 -17.77 5.41
C PHE A 50 -5.55 -18.10 6.79
N TRP A 51 -4.82 -17.18 7.42
CA TRP A 51 -4.13 -17.47 8.69
C TRP A 51 -4.92 -16.98 9.90
N ILE A 52 -5.41 -15.73 9.86
CA ILE A 52 -6.24 -15.16 10.93
C ILE A 52 -7.69 -15.65 10.82
N ASN A 53 -8.03 -16.34 9.73
CA ASN A 53 -9.35 -16.92 9.47
C ASN A 53 -10.48 -15.89 9.50
N GLN A 54 -10.19 -14.65 9.09
CA GLN A 54 -11.20 -13.59 8.98
C GLN A 54 -12.13 -13.87 7.79
N SER A 55 -13.38 -13.43 7.90
CA SER A 55 -14.31 -13.47 6.77
C SER A 55 -13.74 -12.72 5.57
N LEU A 56 -14.04 -13.17 4.35
CA LEU A 56 -13.57 -12.56 3.11
C LEU A 56 -13.81 -11.04 3.10
N LYS A 57 -15.03 -10.64 3.48
CA LYS A 57 -15.45 -9.24 3.58
C LYS A 57 -14.55 -8.50 4.58
N THR A 58 -14.35 -9.04 5.78
CA THR A 58 -13.53 -8.42 6.82
C THR A 58 -12.07 -8.29 6.36
N ALA A 59 -11.45 -9.36 5.88
CA ALA A 59 -10.06 -9.35 5.42
C ALA A 59 -9.84 -8.34 4.27
N PHE A 60 -10.80 -8.26 3.34
CA PHE A 60 -10.77 -7.30 2.23
C PHE A 60 -10.84 -5.85 2.72
N TRP A 61 -11.85 -5.51 3.53
CA TRP A 61 -12.02 -4.13 4.02
C TRP A 61 -10.89 -3.69 4.93
N TYR A 62 -10.35 -4.56 5.78
CA TYR A 62 -9.20 -4.22 6.63
C TYR A 62 -7.89 -4.07 5.85
N THR A 63 -7.82 -4.53 4.60
CA THR A 63 -6.59 -4.45 3.80
C THR A 63 -6.68 -3.36 2.74
N PHE A 64 -7.79 -3.31 2.00
CA PHE A 64 -8.00 -2.37 0.89
C PHE A 64 -8.89 -1.19 1.26
N GLY A 65 -9.64 -1.26 2.36
CA GLY A 65 -10.51 -0.17 2.82
C GLY A 65 -9.79 1.15 3.05
N PRO A 66 -8.58 1.18 3.66
CA PRO A 66 -7.79 2.40 3.78
C PRO A 66 -7.19 2.88 2.44
N LEU A 67 -7.00 1.98 1.47
CA LEU A 67 -6.35 2.25 0.19
C LEU A 67 -7.19 3.17 -0.70
N ILE A 68 -8.52 2.94 -0.72
CA ILE A 68 -9.50 3.71 -1.49
C ILE A 68 -9.51 5.20 -1.09
N PRO A 69 -9.72 5.60 0.19
CA PRO A 69 -9.69 7.00 0.58
C PRO A 69 -8.30 7.62 0.39
N THR A 70 -7.20 6.88 0.59
CA THR A 70 -5.86 7.38 0.28
C THR A 70 -5.70 7.75 -1.19
N ILE A 71 -6.15 6.91 -2.13
CA ILE A 71 -6.13 7.23 -3.56
C ILE A 71 -7.00 8.45 -3.86
N ILE A 72 -8.21 8.52 -3.30
CA ILE A 72 -9.12 9.65 -3.52
C ILE A 72 -8.47 10.97 -3.06
N VAL A 73 -7.90 11.00 -1.86
CA VAL A 73 -7.19 12.19 -1.35
C VAL A 73 -6.02 12.57 -2.27
N PHE A 74 -5.25 11.59 -2.74
CA PHE A 74 -4.13 11.84 -3.64
C PHE A 74 -4.59 12.43 -4.98
N VAL A 75 -5.69 11.91 -5.54
CA VAL A 75 -6.30 12.41 -6.78
C VAL A 75 -6.83 13.83 -6.59
N ILE A 76 -7.50 14.12 -5.47
CA ILE A 76 -8.00 15.47 -5.17
C ILE A 76 -6.83 16.47 -5.08
N ILE A 77 -5.76 16.12 -4.36
CA ILE A 77 -4.57 16.98 -4.25
C ILE A 77 -3.92 17.20 -5.62
N TYR A 78 -3.77 16.13 -6.42
CA TYR A 78 -3.20 16.23 -7.76
C TYR A 78 -4.03 17.12 -8.69
N LEU A 79 -5.36 16.97 -8.67
CA LEU A 79 -6.26 17.80 -9.47
C LEU A 79 -6.23 19.26 -9.01
N ALA A 80 -6.20 19.50 -7.69
CA ALA A 80 -6.10 20.85 -7.14
C ALA A 80 -4.78 21.53 -7.55
N ASP A 81 -3.64 20.85 -7.46
CA ASP A 81 -2.33 21.36 -7.90
C ASP A 81 -2.29 21.64 -9.41
N LYS A 82 -2.91 20.77 -10.22
CA LYS A 82 -3.00 20.96 -11.67
C LYS A 82 -3.92 22.12 -12.07
N VAL A 83 -5.03 22.32 -11.36
CA VAL A 83 -5.92 23.48 -11.58
C VAL A 83 -5.17 24.76 -11.20
N TYR A 84 -4.52 24.78 -10.03
CA TYR A 84 -3.75 25.93 -9.58
C TYR A 84 -2.62 26.33 -10.54
N LYS A 85 -1.88 25.37 -11.10
CA LYS A 85 -0.80 25.63 -12.06
C LYS A 85 -1.25 26.00 -13.48
N ASN A 86 -2.53 25.82 -13.82
CA ASN A 86 -3.07 26.20 -15.14
C ASN A 86 -3.76 27.57 -15.11
N GLU A 87 -3.85 28.22 -13.94
CA GLU A 87 -4.38 29.58 -13.79
C GLU A 87 -3.27 30.66 -13.79
N ASP A 88 -1.99 30.27 -13.88
CA ASP A 88 -0.83 31.12 -14.15
C ASP A 88 -0.42 31.06 -15.64
#